data_AF-A0A965PMU0-F1
#
_entry.id   AF-A0A965PMU0-F1
#
_cell.length_a   1.000
_cell.length_b   1.000
_cell.length_c   1.000
_cell.angle_alpha   90.00
_cell.angle_beta   90.00
_cell.angle_gamma   90.00
#
_symmetry.space_group_name_H-M   'P 1'
#
loop_
_entity.id
_entity.type
_entity.pdbx_description
1 polymer ?
#
loop_
_entity_poly.entity_id
_entity_poly.type
_entity_poly.pdbx_seq_one_letter_code
_entity_poly.pdbx_strand_id
1 'polypeptide(L)'
;IELRRSKMPVNVSGIKEMKKALGQVDKDLLKDVQAQIRVAMLPIRDKARGYAPQDSEVLSGWTKAAGITGPMKYRTFPKYNHAQVVEGIKYSAGRNKRNKGGWSASNYVSNNSAPGAIFETAGRKSGINGAPWIGRDVSNTDKTISHSNNPRAGAQFIAAAGPLVNARPQGMVGNNRGYKQYGRLIFRAAAEEQGKAMSHILKALDQTAATFVKRTEIRKAVNG
;
A
#
# COMPACT_ATOMS: atom_id res chain seq x y z
N ILE A 1 -2.76 12.54 -38.28
CA ILE A 1 -1.72 11.61 -37.79
C ILE A 1 -0.93 12.39 -36.73
N GLU A 2 -0.90 12.15 -35.42
CA GLU A 2 -1.40 11.12 -34.50
C GLU A 2 -1.35 11.82 -33.12
N LEU A 3 -2.49 11.97 -32.43
CA LEU A 3 -2.57 12.58 -31.10
C LEU A 3 -2.03 11.58 -30.07
N ARG A 4 -0.71 11.58 -29.85
CA ARG A 4 -0.11 10.99 -28.65
C ARG A 4 -0.59 11.76 -27.42
N ARG A 5 -1.71 11.32 -26.84
CA ARG A 5 -2.09 11.67 -25.47
C ARG A 5 -1.01 11.14 -24.53
N SER A 6 0.01 11.96 -24.31
CA SER A 6 0.99 11.81 -23.24
C SER A 6 0.21 11.68 -21.94
N LYS A 7 0.16 10.45 -21.41
CA LYS A 7 -0.42 10.12 -20.12
C LYS A 7 0.50 10.75 -19.06
N MET A 8 0.32 12.04 -18.80
CA MET A 8 1.07 12.76 -17.78
C MET A 8 0.88 12.06 -16.43
N PRO A 9 1.96 11.85 -15.65
CA PRO A 9 1.82 11.39 -14.28
C PRO A 9 1.16 12.50 -13.46
N VAL A 10 -0.13 12.34 -13.15
CA VAL A 10 -0.87 13.32 -12.35
C VAL A 10 -0.35 13.28 -10.91
N ASN A 11 0.43 14.29 -10.54
CA ASN A 11 0.83 14.49 -9.16
C ASN A 11 -0.34 15.16 -8.42
N VAL A 12 -1.21 14.38 -7.78
CA VAL A 12 -2.45 14.91 -7.20
C VAL A 12 -2.16 15.61 -5.86
N SER A 13 -1.66 16.84 -5.92
CA SER A 13 -1.37 17.67 -4.74
C SER A 13 -2.58 18.46 -4.21
N GLY A 14 -3.73 18.48 -4.89
CA GLY A 14 -4.89 19.34 -4.53
C GLY A 14 -6.10 18.66 -3.87
N ILE A 15 -6.09 17.34 -3.63
CA ILE A 15 -7.25 16.64 -3.04
C ILE A 15 -7.58 17.14 -1.63
N LYS A 16 -6.58 17.59 -0.86
CA LYS A 16 -6.77 17.99 0.54
C LYS A 16 -7.52 19.32 0.63
N GLU A 17 -7.08 20.30 -0.15
CA GLU A 17 -7.67 21.63 -0.26
C GLU A 17 -9.08 21.52 -0.82
N MET A 18 -9.28 20.69 -1.85
CA MET A 18 -10.61 20.40 -2.40
C MET A 18 -11.53 19.74 -1.37
N LYS A 19 -11.06 18.72 -0.63
CA LYS A 19 -11.86 18.09 0.44
C LYS A 19 -12.25 19.09 1.53
N LYS A 20 -11.36 20.03 1.87
CA LYS A 20 -11.64 21.09 2.84
C LYS A 20 -12.70 22.05 2.31
N ALA A 21 -12.56 22.52 1.07
CA ALA A 21 -13.52 23.40 0.41
C ALA A 21 -14.90 22.75 0.27
N LEU A 22 -14.96 21.50 -0.20
CA LEU A 22 -16.21 20.73 -0.28
C LEU A 22 -16.82 20.52 1.11
N GLY A 23 -16.02 20.20 2.13
CA GLY A 23 -16.55 20.04 3.49
C GLY A 23 -17.19 21.31 4.07
N GLN A 24 -16.75 22.49 3.63
CA GLN A 24 -17.30 23.77 4.06
C GLN A 24 -18.52 24.22 3.24
N VAL A 25 -18.60 23.84 1.97
CA VAL A 25 -19.59 24.36 1.02
C VAL A 25 -20.68 23.35 0.65
N ASP A 26 -20.34 22.06 0.59
CA ASP A 26 -21.22 20.97 0.16
C ASP A 26 -20.77 19.60 0.71
N LYS A 27 -21.30 19.23 1.88
CA LYS A 27 -20.95 17.99 2.57
C LYS A 27 -21.40 16.74 1.81
N ASP A 28 -22.47 16.82 1.02
CA ASP A 28 -22.98 15.67 0.29
C ASP A 28 -22.10 15.38 -0.92
N LEU A 29 -21.66 16.42 -1.63
CA LEU A 29 -20.71 16.29 -2.71
C LEU A 29 -19.35 15.72 -2.23
N LEU A 30 -18.93 16.05 -1.00
CA LEU A 30 -17.76 15.42 -0.37
C LEU A 30 -17.96 13.91 -0.12
N LYS A 31 -19.15 13.49 0.32
CA LYS A 31 -19.46 12.07 0.54
C LYS A 31 -19.45 11.30 -0.77
N ASP A 32 -19.99 11.87 -1.84
CA ASP A 32 -20.04 11.26 -3.17
C ASP A 32 -18.63 10.98 -3.71
N VAL A 33 -17.72 11.96 -3.62
CA VAL A 33 -16.30 11.77 -3.98
C VAL A 33 -15.67 10.65 -3.17
N GLN A 34 -15.90 10.62 -1.86
CA GLN A 34 -15.33 9.60 -0.98
C GLN A 34 -15.87 8.20 -1.32
N ALA A 35 -17.15 8.08 -1.66
CA ALA A 35 -17.77 6.85 -2.12
C ALA A 35 -17.16 6.39 -3.45
N GLN A 36 -16.99 7.29 -4.42
CA GLN A 36 -16.36 6.98 -5.71
C GLN A 36 -14.90 6.54 -5.57
N ILE A 37 -14.11 7.22 -4.72
CA ILE A 37 -12.74 6.79 -4.42
C ILE A 37 -12.72 5.40 -3.78
N ARG A 38 -13.65 5.14 -2.86
CA ARG A 38 -13.77 3.82 -2.24
C ARG A 38 -14.07 2.76 -3.31
N VAL A 39 -15.07 2.97 -4.17
CA VAL A 39 -15.43 2.04 -5.25
C VAL A 39 -14.24 1.75 -6.18
N ALA A 40 -13.42 2.76 -6.50
CA ALA A 40 -12.23 2.56 -7.32
C ALA A 40 -11.10 1.77 -6.61
N MET A 41 -11.01 1.84 -5.29
CA MET A 41 -9.93 1.23 -4.50
C MET A 41 -10.25 -0.17 -3.98
N LEU A 42 -11.54 -0.51 -3.81
CA LEU A 42 -11.97 -1.83 -3.33
C LEU A 42 -11.50 -2.99 -4.24
N PRO A 43 -11.56 -2.88 -5.60
CA PRO A 43 -11.04 -3.94 -6.47
C PRO A 43 -9.55 -4.23 -6.25
N ILE A 44 -8.73 -3.22 -5.94
CA ILE A 44 -7.30 -3.41 -5.61
C ILE A 44 -7.16 -4.21 -4.32
N ARG A 45 -7.94 -3.86 -3.29
CA ARG A 45 -7.98 -4.59 -2.01
C ARG A 45 -8.35 -6.06 -2.24
N ASP A 46 -9.41 -6.31 -3.02
CA ASP A 46 -9.95 -7.64 -3.21
C ASP A 46 -9.02 -8.52 -4.04
N LYS A 47 -8.41 -7.98 -5.09
CA LYS A 47 -7.31 -8.67 -5.81
C LYS A 47 -6.13 -8.97 -4.91
N ALA A 48 -5.71 -8.00 -4.09
CA ALA A 48 -4.58 -8.19 -3.17
C ALA A 48 -4.84 -9.31 -2.15
N ARG A 49 -6.10 -9.49 -1.71
CA ARG A 49 -6.51 -10.61 -0.87
C ARG A 49 -6.40 -11.95 -1.60
N GLY A 50 -6.76 -11.99 -2.89
CA GLY A 50 -6.58 -13.18 -3.73
C GLY A 50 -5.12 -13.57 -3.98
N TYR A 51 -4.16 -12.68 -3.75
CA TYR A 51 -2.72 -12.98 -3.85
C TYR A 51 -2.10 -13.46 -2.54
N ALA A 52 -2.85 -13.44 -1.43
CA ALA A 52 -2.35 -13.96 -0.17
C ALA A 52 -2.25 -15.50 -0.27
N PRO A 53 -1.07 -16.10 -0.06
CA PRO A 53 -0.93 -17.54 -0.15
C PRO A 53 -1.68 -18.25 0.99
N GLN A 54 -2.13 -19.47 0.74
CA GLN A 54 -2.61 -20.36 1.79
C GLN A 54 -1.48 -20.75 2.75
N ASP A 55 -1.84 -21.22 3.94
CA ASP A 55 -0.87 -21.68 4.95
C ASP A 55 0.02 -22.82 4.42
N SER A 56 -0.47 -23.64 3.49
CA SER A 56 0.28 -24.72 2.84
C SER A 56 1.24 -24.25 1.75
N GLU A 57 1.11 -23.01 1.27
CA GLU A 57 1.90 -22.45 0.16
C GLU A 57 3.09 -21.63 0.64
N VAL A 58 3.20 -21.41 1.96
CA VAL A 58 4.33 -20.76 2.59
C VAL A 58 5.26 -21.78 3.24
N LEU A 59 6.44 -21.34 3.68
CA LEU A 59 7.35 -22.19 4.45
C LEU A 59 6.64 -22.79 5.66
N SER A 60 6.65 -24.11 5.77
CA SER A 60 5.98 -24.84 6.85
C SER A 60 6.45 -24.45 8.25
N GLY A 61 7.69 -23.96 8.38
CA GLY A 61 8.21 -23.41 9.64
C GLY A 61 7.58 -22.07 10.04
N TRP A 62 7.07 -21.29 9.08
CA TRP A 62 6.48 -19.98 9.34
C TRP A 62 5.05 -20.06 9.88
N THR A 63 4.32 -21.13 9.57
CA THR A 63 2.98 -21.41 10.11
C THR A 63 3.02 -22.15 11.44
N LYS A 64 4.17 -22.64 11.88
CA LYS A 64 4.32 -23.30 13.18
C LYS A 64 4.39 -22.25 14.29
N ALA A 65 3.77 -22.56 15.43
CA ALA A 65 4.08 -21.82 16.64
C ALA A 65 5.57 -22.00 16.92
N ALA A 66 6.27 -20.91 17.26
CA ALA A 66 7.64 -21.04 17.70
C ALA A 66 7.63 -21.90 18.97
N GLY A 67 8.27 -23.07 18.93
CA GLY A 67 8.45 -23.93 20.10
C GLY A 67 9.40 -23.26 21.08
N ILE A 68 8.91 -22.26 21.82
CA ILE A 68 9.70 -21.48 22.75
C ILE A 68 9.41 -22.00 24.16
N THR A 69 10.40 -22.68 24.73
CA THR A 69 10.46 -23.02 26.15
C THR A 69 11.28 -21.94 26.86
N GLY A 70 10.64 -21.00 27.55
CA GLY A 70 11.31 -20.02 28.44
C GLY A 70 10.89 -18.54 28.27
N PRO A 71 11.23 -17.65 29.24
CA PRO A 71 10.85 -16.24 29.22
C PRO A 71 11.67 -15.45 28.17
N MET A 72 11.02 -15.01 27.09
CA MET A 72 11.70 -14.30 26.01
C MET A 72 11.74 -12.78 26.25
N LYS A 73 12.92 -12.17 26.14
CA LYS A 73 13.13 -10.70 26.24
C LYS A 73 12.83 -9.94 24.93
N TYR A 74 12.37 -10.63 23.89
CA TYR A 74 12.15 -10.07 22.54
C TYR A 74 10.87 -10.61 21.90
N ARG A 75 10.32 -9.85 20.93
CA ARG A 75 9.11 -10.23 20.21
C ARG A 75 9.42 -11.34 19.22
N THR A 76 8.72 -12.48 19.33
CA THR A 76 8.81 -13.61 18.41
C THR A 76 8.47 -13.18 16.97
N PHE A 77 9.11 -13.82 15.99
CA PHE A 77 8.78 -13.60 14.59
C PHE A 77 7.30 -13.94 14.34
N PRO A 78 6.49 -13.04 13.75
CA PRO A 78 5.06 -13.26 13.59
C PRO A 78 4.77 -14.51 12.74
N LYS A 79 3.95 -15.43 13.26
CA LYS A 79 3.48 -16.61 12.54
C LYS A 79 2.62 -16.20 11.34
N TYR A 80 2.75 -16.93 10.24
CA TYR A 80 1.84 -16.80 9.12
C TYR A 80 0.48 -17.44 9.42
N ASN A 81 -0.57 -16.73 9.05
CA ASN A 81 -1.94 -17.23 9.02
C ASN A 81 -2.68 -16.50 7.88
N HIS A 82 -3.12 -17.25 6.88
CA HIS A 82 -3.77 -16.73 5.68
C HIS A 82 -4.99 -15.86 6.01
N ALA A 83 -5.87 -16.34 6.92
CA ALA A 83 -7.07 -15.60 7.30
C ALA A 83 -6.72 -14.23 7.91
N GLN A 84 -5.72 -14.18 8.80
CA GLN A 84 -5.22 -12.94 9.39
C GLN A 84 -4.63 -11.99 8.35
N VAL A 85 -3.91 -12.53 7.35
CA VAL A 85 -3.32 -11.74 6.27
C VAL A 85 -4.41 -11.12 5.40
N VAL A 86 -5.39 -11.90 4.96
CA VAL A 86 -6.50 -11.46 4.12
C VAL A 86 -7.35 -10.43 4.85
N GLU A 87 -7.70 -10.68 6.11
CA GLU A 87 -8.46 -9.74 6.92
C GLU A 87 -7.68 -8.45 7.15
N GLY A 88 -6.36 -8.56 7.35
CA GLY A 88 -5.45 -7.44 7.54
C GLY A 88 -5.35 -6.49 6.34
N ILE A 89 -5.66 -6.94 5.12
CA ILE A 89 -5.72 -6.10 3.92
C ILE A 89 -7.01 -5.26 3.96
N LYS A 90 -6.88 -3.98 4.28
CA LYS A 90 -7.99 -3.06 4.52
C LYS A 90 -7.84 -1.78 3.69
N TYR A 91 -8.98 -1.25 3.24
CA TYR A 91 -9.08 0.11 2.72
C TYR A 91 -9.29 1.09 3.88
N SER A 92 -8.56 2.20 3.88
CA SER A 92 -8.66 3.25 4.87
C SER A 92 -8.83 4.61 4.21
N ALA A 93 -9.75 5.42 4.73
CA ALA A 93 -9.95 6.81 4.36
C ALA A 93 -9.59 7.74 5.53
N GLY A 94 -8.89 8.83 5.25
CA GLY A 94 -8.74 10.01 6.13
C GLY A 94 -7.70 9.93 7.26
N ARG A 95 -7.42 8.76 7.84
CA ARG A 95 -6.61 8.66 9.07
C ARG A 95 -5.21 8.08 8.82
N ASN A 96 -4.32 8.85 8.18
CA ASN A 96 -2.90 8.49 8.09
C ASN A 96 -2.01 9.47 8.86
N LYS A 97 -0.99 8.96 9.55
CA LYS A 97 0.01 9.78 10.25
C LYS A 97 0.82 10.57 9.23
N ARG A 98 0.96 11.87 9.47
CA ARG A 98 1.79 12.75 8.64
C ARG A 98 3.25 12.28 8.67
N ASN A 99 3.87 12.15 7.50
CA ASN A 99 5.30 11.85 7.43
C ASN A 99 6.14 13.09 7.83
N LYS A 100 7.46 12.91 8.00
CA LYS A 100 8.38 14.02 8.34
C LYS A 100 8.34 15.18 7.33
N GLY A 101 7.96 14.90 6.09
CA GLY A 101 7.82 15.91 5.02
C GLY A 101 6.43 16.55 4.92
N GLY A 102 5.54 16.34 5.89
CA GLY A 102 4.22 17.00 5.88
C GLY A 102 3.12 16.28 5.08
N TRP A 103 3.45 15.19 4.39
CA TRP A 103 2.51 14.46 3.54
C TRP A 103 1.76 13.37 4.31
N SER A 104 0.48 13.19 4.01
CA SER A 104 -0.33 12.07 4.49
C SER A 104 -1.17 11.50 3.34
N ALA A 105 -1.35 10.17 3.31
CA ALA A 105 -2.26 9.56 2.35
C ALA A 105 -3.71 9.79 2.80
N SER A 106 -4.55 10.32 1.91
CA SER A 106 -5.96 10.59 2.22
C SER A 106 -6.85 9.36 2.03
N ASN A 107 -6.49 8.45 1.12
CA ASN A 107 -7.13 7.16 0.92
C ASN A 107 -6.04 6.15 0.54
N TYR A 108 -6.06 4.95 1.11
CA TYR A 108 -5.04 3.93 0.85
C TYR A 108 -5.54 2.52 1.14
N VAL A 109 -4.92 1.53 0.53
CA VAL A 109 -5.03 0.11 0.91
C VAL A 109 -3.74 -0.28 1.62
N SER A 110 -3.85 -0.90 2.78
CA SER A 110 -2.71 -1.37 3.57
C SER A 110 -2.97 -2.76 4.13
N ASN A 111 -1.90 -3.48 4.46
CA ASN A 111 -1.98 -4.66 5.30
C ASN A 111 -1.55 -4.30 6.73
N ASN A 112 -2.46 -4.42 7.67
CA ASN A 112 -2.21 -4.10 9.08
C ASN A 112 -1.80 -5.33 9.91
N SER A 113 -1.81 -6.53 9.31
CA SER A 113 -1.27 -7.73 9.94
C SER A 113 0.25 -7.77 9.83
N ALA A 114 0.91 -8.21 10.90
CA ALA A 114 2.36 -8.40 10.89
C ALA A 114 2.83 -9.44 9.84
N PRO A 115 2.24 -10.65 9.72
CA PRO A 115 2.66 -11.62 8.70
C PRO A 115 2.44 -11.09 7.27
N GLY A 116 1.33 -10.41 7.03
CA GLY A 116 1.02 -9.87 5.70
C GLY A 116 1.94 -8.72 5.30
N ALA A 117 2.30 -7.84 6.25
CA ALA A 117 3.30 -6.80 6.02
C ALA A 117 4.68 -7.39 5.72
N ILE A 118 5.06 -8.49 6.37
CA ILE A 118 6.31 -9.21 6.08
C ILE A 118 6.25 -9.81 4.68
N PHE A 119 5.20 -10.55 4.32
CA PHE A 119 5.07 -11.15 2.99
C PHE A 119 5.15 -10.09 1.86
N GLU A 120 4.48 -8.96 2.07
CA GLU A 120 4.43 -7.85 1.14
C GLU A 120 5.78 -7.15 0.93
N THR A 121 6.69 -7.20 1.90
CA THR A 121 7.91 -6.37 1.94
C THR A 121 9.21 -7.15 2.05
N ALA A 122 9.19 -8.46 2.32
CA ALA A 122 10.41 -9.25 2.46
C ALA A 122 11.24 -9.22 1.16
N GLY A 123 12.55 -9.05 1.30
CA GLY A 123 13.46 -8.90 0.15
C GLY A 123 13.43 -7.51 -0.50
N ARG A 124 12.52 -6.61 -0.10
CA ARG A 124 12.37 -5.29 -0.73
C ARG A 124 13.64 -4.45 -0.61
N LYS A 125 14.22 -4.37 0.60
CA LYS A 125 15.46 -3.61 0.84
C LYS A 125 16.71 -4.46 0.66
N SER A 126 16.66 -5.72 1.09
CA SER A 126 17.81 -6.62 1.15
C SER A 126 18.10 -7.34 -0.17
N GLY A 127 17.17 -7.31 -1.13
CA GLY A 127 17.24 -8.14 -2.33
C GLY A 127 17.03 -9.63 -2.02
N ILE A 128 17.23 -10.47 -3.05
CA ILE A 128 16.98 -11.92 -3.01
C ILE A 128 17.87 -12.67 -2.02
N ASN A 129 19.07 -12.14 -1.74
CA ASN A 129 20.04 -12.76 -0.84
C ASN A 129 19.67 -12.58 0.66
N GLY A 130 18.65 -11.78 0.97
CA GLY A 130 18.34 -11.44 2.35
C GLY A 130 19.37 -10.50 2.98
N ALA A 131 19.18 -10.19 4.26
CA ALA A 131 20.14 -9.37 5.01
C ALA A 131 21.44 -10.17 5.22
N PRO A 132 22.63 -9.53 5.12
CA PRO A 132 23.90 -10.19 5.37
C PRO A 132 23.94 -10.85 6.76
N TRP A 133 24.57 -12.01 6.85
CA TRP A 133 24.80 -12.72 8.10
C TRP A 133 26.28 -12.62 8.46
N ILE A 134 26.58 -12.17 9.68
CA ILE A 134 27.95 -11.88 10.13
C ILE A 134 28.27 -12.53 11.49
N GLY A 135 27.56 -13.59 11.87
CA GLY A 135 27.76 -14.29 13.14
C GLY A 135 26.79 -13.88 14.25
N ARG A 136 26.97 -14.48 15.44
CA ARG A 136 26.10 -14.30 16.61
C ARG A 136 26.52 -13.12 17.50
N ASP A 137 27.78 -12.70 17.44
CA ASP A 137 28.36 -11.69 18.33
C ASP A 137 28.12 -10.26 17.84
N VAL A 138 26.90 -10.01 17.38
CA VAL A 138 26.50 -8.75 16.75
C VAL A 138 25.32 -8.16 17.47
N SER A 139 25.25 -6.82 17.45
CA SER A 139 24.19 -6.10 18.13
C SER A 139 22.82 -6.57 17.66
N ASN A 140 22.03 -7.15 18.56
CA ASN A 140 20.66 -7.60 18.31
C ASN A 140 19.70 -6.47 17.89
N THR A 141 20.15 -5.22 17.94
CA THR A 141 19.40 -4.03 17.49
C THR A 141 19.72 -3.60 16.07
N ASP A 142 20.78 -4.13 15.46
CA ASP A 142 21.14 -3.80 14.08
C ASP A 142 20.13 -4.45 13.11
N LYS A 143 19.39 -3.60 12.40
CA LYS A 143 18.32 -4.03 11.46
C LYS A 143 18.85 -4.28 10.05
N THR A 144 20.15 -4.13 9.83
CA THR A 144 20.80 -4.31 8.53
C THR A 144 21.37 -5.71 8.35
N ILE A 145 21.49 -6.47 9.42
CA ILE A 145 22.06 -7.82 9.46
C ILE A 145 21.02 -8.87 9.90
N SER A 146 21.25 -10.12 9.52
CA SER A 146 20.45 -11.27 9.92
C SER A 146 20.86 -11.77 11.30
N HIS A 147 19.87 -11.99 12.17
CA HIS A 147 20.03 -12.56 13.53
C HIS A 147 19.61 -14.02 13.61
N SER A 148 19.35 -14.67 12.48
CA SER A 148 18.96 -16.09 12.46
C SER A 148 20.18 -16.99 12.73
N ASN A 149 19.94 -18.12 13.40
CA ASN A 149 20.94 -19.19 13.50
C ASN A 149 21.29 -19.80 12.14
N ASN A 150 20.40 -19.69 11.15
CA ASN A 150 20.64 -20.12 9.78
C ASN A 150 21.11 -18.91 8.93
N PRO A 151 22.36 -18.89 8.43
CA PRO A 151 22.89 -17.78 7.64
C PRO A 151 22.08 -17.47 6.38
N ARG A 152 21.36 -18.46 5.83
CA ARG A 152 20.57 -18.34 4.60
C ARG A 152 19.07 -18.17 4.86
N ALA A 153 18.63 -18.01 6.12
CA ALA A 153 17.20 -17.95 6.46
C ALA A 153 16.46 -16.86 5.68
N GLY A 154 17.05 -15.66 5.56
CA GLY A 154 16.48 -14.56 4.80
C GLY A 154 16.31 -14.89 3.32
N ALA A 155 17.36 -15.41 2.68
CA ALA A 155 17.32 -15.80 1.27
C ALA A 155 16.27 -16.89 1.00
N GLN A 156 16.23 -17.93 1.84
CA GLN A 156 15.25 -19.03 1.74
C GLN A 156 13.81 -18.53 1.89
N PHE A 157 13.58 -17.65 2.87
CA PHE A 157 12.28 -17.01 3.08
C PHE A 157 11.84 -16.21 1.85
N ILE A 158 12.74 -15.39 1.30
CA ILE A 158 12.43 -14.52 0.15
C ILE A 158 12.19 -15.35 -1.11
N ALA A 159 12.98 -16.40 -1.33
CA ALA A 159 12.79 -17.32 -2.44
C ALA A 159 11.43 -18.02 -2.37
N ALA A 160 11.06 -18.55 -1.20
CA ALA A 160 9.77 -19.21 -1.00
C ALA A 160 8.57 -18.26 -1.15
N ALA A 161 8.72 -16.99 -0.79
CA ALA A 161 7.66 -15.99 -0.97
C ALA A 161 7.44 -15.59 -2.44
N GLY A 162 8.35 -15.95 -3.35
CA GLY A 162 8.27 -15.58 -4.76
C GLY A 162 8.77 -14.15 -5.07
N PRO A 163 8.69 -13.71 -6.35
CA PRO A 163 9.24 -12.44 -6.79
C PRO A 163 8.44 -11.23 -6.31
N LEU A 164 9.12 -10.10 -6.17
CA LEU A 164 8.49 -8.81 -5.92
C LEU A 164 8.04 -8.16 -7.23
N VAL A 165 6.85 -7.57 -7.23
CA VAL A 165 6.30 -6.81 -8.36
C VAL A 165 6.45 -5.31 -8.12
N ASN A 166 6.95 -4.59 -9.12
CA ASN A 166 7.07 -3.14 -9.09
C ASN A 166 5.72 -2.48 -9.45
N ALA A 167 5.11 -1.77 -8.51
CA ALA A 167 3.87 -1.04 -8.75
C ALA A 167 4.07 0.39 -9.25
N ARG A 168 5.29 0.78 -9.62
CA ARG A 168 5.55 2.11 -10.15
C ARG A 168 4.80 2.28 -11.48
N PRO A 169 3.94 3.30 -11.62
CA PRO A 169 3.33 3.62 -12.90
C PRO A 169 4.41 3.92 -13.95
N GLN A 170 4.23 3.34 -15.13
CA GLN A 170 5.12 3.58 -16.27
C GLN A 170 5.13 5.08 -16.62
N GLY A 171 6.31 5.65 -16.85
CA GLY A 171 6.48 7.06 -17.21
C GLY A 171 6.60 8.05 -16.03
N MET A 172 6.51 7.61 -14.76
CA MET A 172 6.88 8.49 -13.64
C MET A 172 8.39 8.74 -13.63
N VAL A 173 8.79 10.01 -13.66
CA VAL A 173 10.18 10.47 -13.55
C VAL A 173 10.44 10.96 -12.11
N GLY A 174 11.63 10.71 -11.55
CA GLY A 174 12.04 11.24 -10.26
C GLY A 174 12.63 10.21 -9.29
N ASN A 175 13.45 10.72 -8.35
CA ASN A 175 14.28 9.96 -7.41
C ASN A 175 13.46 9.40 -6.24
N ASN A 176 12.54 8.49 -6.53
CA ASN A 176 11.82 7.76 -5.50
C ASN A 176 12.57 6.46 -5.26
N ARG A 177 12.93 6.14 -4.01
CA ARG A 177 13.65 4.91 -3.66
C ARG A 177 12.91 3.72 -4.24
N GLY A 178 13.36 3.22 -5.40
CA GLY A 178 12.55 2.40 -6.30
C GLY A 178 12.00 1.18 -5.59
N TYR A 179 12.82 0.59 -4.71
CA TYR A 179 12.46 -0.55 -3.88
C TYR A 179 11.17 -0.34 -3.06
N LYS A 180 10.83 0.87 -2.63
CA LYS A 180 9.62 1.11 -1.82
C LYS A 180 8.32 0.79 -2.55
N GLN A 181 8.35 0.72 -3.87
CA GLN A 181 7.20 0.44 -4.73
C GLN A 181 7.05 -1.05 -5.08
N TYR A 182 7.87 -1.92 -4.50
CA TYR A 182 7.88 -3.35 -4.78
C TYR A 182 7.10 -4.15 -3.73
N GLY A 183 6.24 -5.08 -4.12
CA GLY A 183 5.55 -5.98 -3.20
C GLY A 183 4.87 -7.16 -3.89
N ARG A 184 4.11 -7.97 -3.15
CA ARG A 184 3.56 -9.26 -3.64
C ARG A 184 2.04 -9.34 -3.65
N LEU A 185 1.39 -8.54 -2.81
CA LEU A 185 -0.04 -8.48 -2.58
C LEU A 185 -0.61 -7.18 -3.14
N ILE A 186 -0.55 -6.09 -2.36
CA ILE A 186 -1.20 -4.81 -2.68
C ILE A 186 -0.45 -4.13 -3.82
N PHE A 187 0.89 -4.12 -3.77
CA PHE A 187 1.70 -3.56 -4.85
C PHE A 187 1.51 -4.34 -6.16
N ARG A 188 1.41 -5.68 -6.11
CA ARG A 188 1.10 -6.49 -7.29
C ARG A 188 -0.27 -6.13 -7.88
N ALA A 189 -1.32 -6.12 -7.05
CA ALA A 189 -2.67 -5.74 -7.48
C ALA A 189 -2.72 -4.33 -8.08
N ALA A 190 -1.97 -3.38 -7.51
CA ALA A 190 -1.87 -2.02 -8.03
C ALA A 190 -1.09 -1.95 -9.36
N ALA A 191 -0.04 -2.75 -9.52
CA ALA A 191 0.75 -2.83 -10.75
C ALA A 191 -0.09 -3.33 -11.93
N GLU A 192 -0.82 -4.41 -11.72
CA GLU A 192 -1.71 -5.01 -12.72
C GLU A 192 -2.87 -4.07 -13.11
N GLU A 193 -3.26 -3.19 -12.20
CA GLU A 193 -4.28 -2.20 -12.49
C GLU A 193 -3.77 -0.98 -13.29
N GLN A 194 -2.44 -0.82 -13.47
CA GLN A 194 -1.85 0.20 -14.37
C GLN A 194 -2.43 1.62 -14.23
N GLY A 195 -2.91 1.97 -13.03
CA GLY A 195 -3.53 3.25 -12.73
C GLY A 195 -4.97 3.46 -13.22
N LYS A 196 -5.74 2.44 -13.63
CA LYS A 196 -7.16 2.68 -13.98
C LYS A 196 -7.96 3.13 -12.75
N ALA A 197 -7.71 2.58 -11.56
CA ALA A 197 -8.24 3.11 -10.30
C ALA A 197 -7.95 4.61 -10.13
N MET A 198 -6.73 5.07 -10.43
CA MET A 198 -6.40 6.50 -10.41
C MET A 198 -7.20 7.28 -11.46
N SER A 199 -7.36 6.74 -12.68
CA SER A 199 -8.17 7.39 -13.71
C SER A 199 -9.65 7.52 -13.34
N HIS A 200 -10.22 6.50 -12.68
CA HIS A 200 -11.58 6.55 -12.15
C HIS A 200 -11.72 7.61 -11.06
N ILE A 201 -10.72 7.70 -10.17
CA ILE A 201 -10.67 8.74 -9.13
C ILE A 201 -10.59 10.14 -9.76
N LEU A 202 -9.74 10.34 -10.77
CA LEU A 202 -9.62 11.64 -11.43
C LEU A 202 -10.93 12.04 -12.12
N LYS A 203 -11.56 11.11 -12.85
CA LYS A 203 -12.86 11.36 -13.50
C LYS A 203 -13.95 11.72 -12.47
N ALA A 204 -13.97 11.03 -11.34
CA ALA A 204 -14.86 11.32 -10.21
C ALA A 204 -14.65 12.74 -9.65
N LEU A 205 -13.38 13.14 -9.51
CA LEU A 205 -13.02 14.48 -9.06
C LEU A 205 -13.43 15.57 -10.07
N ASP A 206 -13.22 15.34 -11.36
CA ASP A 206 -13.60 16.27 -12.43
C ASP A 206 -15.12 16.48 -12.48
N GLN A 207 -15.90 15.38 -12.39
CA GLN A 207 -17.36 15.44 -12.33
C GLN A 207 -17.85 16.20 -11.10
N THR A 208 -17.19 16.00 -9.97
CA THR A 208 -17.50 16.70 -8.72
C THR A 208 -17.21 18.19 -8.83
N ALA A 209 -16.06 18.57 -9.40
CA ALA A 209 -15.71 19.97 -9.63
C ALA A 209 -16.74 20.65 -10.53
N ALA A 210 -17.19 20.00 -11.59
CA ALA A 210 -18.24 20.52 -12.47
C ALA A 210 -19.58 20.72 -11.73
N THR A 211 -19.99 19.76 -10.91
CA THR A 211 -21.22 19.87 -10.09
C THR A 211 -21.10 20.98 -9.06
N PHE A 212 -19.91 21.15 -8.46
CA PHE A 212 -19.64 22.23 -7.51
C PHE A 212 -19.85 23.61 -8.14
N VAL A 213 -19.24 23.86 -9.30
CA VAL A 213 -19.39 25.14 -10.02
C VAL A 213 -20.86 25.42 -10.31
N LYS A 214 -21.60 24.46 -10.88
CA LYS A 214 -23.04 24.61 -11.16
C LYS A 214 -23.85 24.95 -9.90
N ARG A 215 -23.61 24.27 -8.78
CA ARG A 215 -24.32 24.56 -7.51
C ARG A 215 -23.98 25.95 -6.98
N THR A 216 -22.75 26.40 -7.12
CA THR A 216 -22.35 27.76 -6.70
C THR A 216 -22.96 28.85 -7.57
N GLU A 217 -23.08 28.64 -8.88
CA GLU A 217 -23.75 29.56 -9.81
C GLU A 217 -25.25 29.66 -9.49
N ILE A 218 -25.93 28.54 -9.28
CA ILE A 218 -27.35 28.51 -8.88
C ILE A 218 -27.55 29.28 -7.57
N ARG A 219 -26.71 29.06 -6.54
CA ARG A 219 -26.82 29.81 -5.27
C ARG A 219 -26.63 31.31 -5.44
N LYS A 220 -25.74 31.75 -6.33
CA LYS A 220 -25.57 33.18 -6.64
C LYS A 220 -26.79 33.76 -7.36
N ALA A 221 -27.38 33.01 -8.29
CA ALA A 221 -28.58 33.43 -9.01
C ALA A 221 -29.86 33.46 -8.14
N VAL A 222 -29.89 32.68 -7.06
CA VAL A 222 -31.03 32.64 -6.11
C VAL A 222 -30.87 33.67 -4.98
N ASN A 223 -29.64 34.05 -4.63
CA ASN A 223 -29.35 34.95 -3.52
C ASN A 223 -28.89 36.37 -3.96
N GLY A 224 -28.85 36.64 -5.26
CA GLY A 224 -28.56 37.96 -5.84
C GLY A 224 -29.79 38.48 -6.54
#